data_AF-A0A960EK63-F1
#
_entry.id   AF-A0A960EK63-F1
#
_cell.length_a   1.000
_cell.length_b   1.000
_cell.length_c   1.000
_cell.angle_alpha   90.00
_cell.angle_beta   90.00
_cell.angle_gamma   90.00
#
_symmetry.space_group_name_H-M   'P 1'
#
loop_
_entity.id
_entity.type
_entity.pdbx_description
1 polymer ?
#
loop_
_entity_poly.entity_id
_entity_poly.type
_entity_poly.pdbx_seq_one_letter_code
_entity_poly.pdbx_strand_id
1 'polypeptide(L)'
;MTTTHLPGPATTSSGAPLPLVALPQTDLLTVDEADLPLLKDALSPGVHFKPLRLDVEAGEWVVLATFEPGSSVPLHYHTGVAEVFTLSGSWHYLEYPDQPQTAGSYLYEPGASVHTFICPESNTEDTVIFVRVCG
;
A
#
# COMPACT_ATOMS: atom_id res chain seq x y z
N MET A 1 -8.25 -23.19 22.59
CA MET A 1 -7.04 -24.01 22.76
C MET A 1 -5.86 -23.14 22.35
N THR A 2 -4.97 -22.82 23.28
CA THR A 2 -3.74 -22.07 23.00
C THR A 2 -2.73 -23.05 22.42
N THR A 3 -2.41 -22.95 21.14
CA THR A 3 -1.32 -23.73 20.54
C THR A 3 -0.01 -23.04 20.91
N THR A 4 0.68 -23.57 21.91
CA THR A 4 2.03 -23.13 22.25
C THR A 4 2.97 -23.61 21.15
N HIS A 5 3.18 -22.79 20.11
CA HIS A 5 4.16 -23.08 19.07
C HIS A 5 5.56 -22.79 19.60
N LEU A 6 6.13 -23.76 20.31
CA LEU A 6 7.57 -23.75 20.56
C LEU A 6 8.29 -23.81 19.21
N PRO A 7 9.30 -22.95 18.97
CA PRO A 7 10.10 -23.03 17.75
C PRO A 7 10.73 -24.42 17.68
N GLY A 8 10.32 -25.19 16.69
CA GLY A 8 10.80 -26.55 16.45
C GLY A 8 10.73 -26.85 14.95
N PRO A 9 11.34 -27.95 14.49
CA PRO A 9 11.28 -28.37 13.10
C PRO A 9 9.80 -28.50 12.68
N ALA A 10 9.39 -27.67 11.74
CA ALA A 10 8.06 -27.74 11.14
C ALA A 10 8.13 -28.54 9.83
N THR A 11 7.02 -29.17 9.44
CA THR A 11 6.91 -29.89 8.17
C THR A 11 5.74 -29.35 7.36
N THR A 12 5.84 -29.44 6.03
CA THR A 12 4.70 -29.20 5.13
C THR A 12 3.60 -30.24 5.36
N SER A 13 2.43 -30.03 4.75
CA SER A 13 1.37 -31.06 4.73
C SER A 13 1.80 -32.38 4.08
N SER A 14 2.86 -32.37 3.27
CA SER A 14 3.50 -33.55 2.67
C SER A 14 4.62 -34.17 3.53
N GLY A 15 4.91 -33.61 4.70
CA GLY A 15 5.95 -34.09 5.61
C GLY A 15 7.37 -33.61 5.27
N ALA A 16 7.54 -32.71 4.29
CA ALA A 16 8.85 -32.16 3.97
C ALA A 16 9.30 -31.18 5.08
N PRO A 17 10.53 -31.29 5.61
CA PRO A 17 11.01 -30.38 6.64
C PRO A 17 11.12 -28.96 6.09
N LEU A 18 10.63 -27.99 6.85
CA LEU A 18 10.82 -26.57 6.57
C LEU A 18 12.24 -26.14 6.97
N PRO A 19 12.83 -25.15 6.28
CA PRO A 19 14.07 -24.52 6.74
C PRO A 19 13.93 -24.04 8.18
N LEU A 20 15.06 -23.97 8.91
CA LEU A 20 15.09 -23.54 10.30
C LEU A 20 14.32 -22.21 10.42
N VAL A 21 13.21 -22.23 11.15
CA VAL A 21 12.37 -21.05 11.33
C VAL A 21 13.26 -19.97 11.95
N ALA A 22 13.56 -18.93 11.17
CA ALA A 22 14.33 -17.80 11.63
C ALA A 22 13.53 -17.10 12.72
N LEU A 23 13.86 -17.42 13.98
CA LEU A 23 13.26 -16.92 15.22
C LEU A 23 11.82 -17.43 15.47
N PRO A 24 11.44 -17.72 16.73
CA PRO A 24 10.04 -17.98 17.04
C PRO A 24 9.21 -16.72 16.76
N GLN A 25 8.45 -16.74 15.68
CA GLN A 25 7.33 -15.83 15.52
C GLN A 25 6.25 -16.25 16.52
N THR A 26 6.09 -15.50 17.60
CA THR A 26 5.08 -15.79 18.63
C THR A 26 3.68 -15.41 18.17
N ASP A 27 3.59 -14.39 17.32
CA ASP A 27 2.34 -13.78 16.86
C ASP A 27 2.44 -13.36 15.38
N LEU A 28 1.31 -13.28 14.69
CA LEU A 28 1.27 -12.73 13.34
C LEU A 28 1.59 -11.24 13.38
N LEU A 29 2.49 -10.78 12.51
CA LEU A 29 2.68 -9.35 12.24
C LEU A 29 1.56 -8.89 11.31
N THR A 30 0.38 -8.70 11.88
CA THR A 30 -0.84 -8.36 11.14
C THR A 30 -1.43 -7.05 11.66
N VAL A 31 -2.13 -6.35 10.78
CA VAL A 31 -2.93 -5.17 11.11
C VAL A 31 -4.32 -5.35 10.49
N ASP A 32 -5.36 -4.96 11.22
CA ASP A 32 -6.70 -4.78 10.68
C ASP A 32 -6.87 -3.30 10.34
N GLU A 33 -7.35 -2.99 9.14
CA GLU A 33 -7.58 -1.61 8.71
C GLU A 33 -8.51 -0.85 9.67
N ALA A 34 -9.50 -1.52 10.24
CA ALA A 34 -10.49 -0.92 11.13
C ALA A 34 -9.86 -0.38 12.42
N ASP A 35 -8.74 -0.96 12.84
CA ASP A 35 -8.01 -0.60 14.06
C ASP A 35 -6.90 0.43 13.81
N LEU A 36 -6.59 0.73 12.53
CA LEU A 36 -5.52 1.66 12.18
C LEU A 36 -5.99 3.12 12.21
N PRO A 37 -5.23 4.03 12.85
CA PRO A 37 -5.52 5.45 12.80
C PRO A 37 -5.31 5.98 11.38
N LEU A 38 -6.28 6.76 10.89
CA LEU A 38 -6.09 7.54 9.68
C LEU A 38 -5.24 8.77 9.99
N LEU A 39 -4.01 8.81 9.47
CA LEU A 39 -3.14 9.97 9.54
C LEU A 39 -3.64 11.01 8.54
N LYS A 40 -4.31 12.04 9.05
CA LYS A 40 -4.92 13.11 8.24
C LYS A 40 -3.89 14.11 7.75
N ASP A 41 -4.14 14.64 6.55
CA ASP A 41 -3.34 15.65 5.86
C ASP A 41 -1.82 15.37 5.90
N ALA A 42 -1.42 14.10 5.82
CA ALA A 42 -0.06 13.70 6.13
C ALA A 42 0.95 14.09 5.03
N LEU A 43 0.47 14.31 3.80
CA LEU A 43 1.27 14.82 2.69
C LEU A 43 0.84 16.24 2.31
N SER A 44 -0.47 16.43 2.15
CA SER A 44 -1.11 17.69 1.80
C SER A 44 -2.58 17.65 2.27
N PRO A 45 -3.29 18.80 2.30
CA PRO A 45 -4.72 18.81 2.62
C PRO A 45 -5.53 17.84 1.75
N GLY A 46 -6.35 17.01 2.40
CA GLY A 46 -7.19 15.98 1.74
C GLY A 46 -6.44 14.71 1.33
N VAL A 47 -5.16 14.57 1.70
CA VAL A 47 -4.37 13.35 1.46
C VAL A 47 -4.03 12.69 2.78
N HIS A 48 -4.51 11.46 2.98
CA HIS A 48 -4.46 10.75 4.25
C HIS A 48 -3.86 9.36 4.08
N PHE A 49 -3.32 8.79 5.16
CA PHE A 49 -2.68 7.46 5.09
C PHE A 49 -2.95 6.60 6.32
N LYS A 50 -3.04 5.28 6.11
CA LYS A 50 -2.89 4.25 7.14
C LYS A 50 -1.65 3.42 6.81
N PRO A 51 -0.59 3.44 7.65
CA PRO A 51 0.61 2.64 7.40
C PRO A 51 0.34 1.15 7.67
N LEU A 52 0.74 0.29 6.74
CA LEU A 52 0.64 -1.17 6.89
C LEU A 52 2.01 -1.80 7.22
N ARG A 53 3.05 -1.43 6.46
CA ARG A 53 4.45 -1.82 6.71
C ARG A 53 5.39 -0.73 6.24
N LEU A 54 6.38 -0.40 7.05
CA LEU A 54 7.43 0.55 6.74
C LEU A 54 8.78 -0.10 7.00
N ASP A 55 9.64 -0.14 5.99
CA ASP A 55 11.02 -0.61 6.07
C ASP A 55 11.93 0.50 5.55
N VAL A 56 12.51 1.26 6.48
CA VAL A 56 13.34 2.42 6.15
C VAL A 56 14.70 1.98 5.58
N GLU A 57 15.22 0.82 5.98
CA GLU A 57 16.50 0.32 5.48
C GLU A 57 16.39 -0.20 4.05
N ALA A 58 15.28 -0.86 3.73
CA ALA A 58 14.97 -1.30 2.37
C ALA A 58 14.38 -0.20 1.49
N GLY A 59 14.01 0.95 2.06
CA GLY A 59 13.31 2.03 1.35
C GLY A 59 11.94 1.60 0.85
N GLU A 60 11.19 0.82 1.64
CA GLU A 60 9.91 0.24 1.22
C GLU A 60 8.75 0.63 2.14
N TRP A 61 7.67 1.09 1.53
CA TRP A 61 6.50 1.60 2.23
C TRP A 61 5.26 0.94 1.62
N VAL A 62 4.44 0.34 2.47
CA VAL A 62 3.15 -0.25 2.12
C VAL A 62 2.08 0.44 2.94
N VAL A 63 1.17 1.15 2.28
CA VAL A 63 0.15 1.98 2.94
C VAL A 63 -1.19 1.86 2.22
N LEU A 64 -2.27 2.12 2.95
CA LEU A 64 -3.53 2.55 2.35
C LEU A 64 -3.53 4.07 2.32
N ALA A 65 -3.73 4.65 1.14
CA ALA A 65 -3.84 6.09 0.97
C ALA A 65 -5.28 6.46 0.60
N THR A 66 -5.80 7.50 1.24
CA THR A 66 -7.14 8.05 1.02
C THR A 66 -7.01 9.48 0.51
N PHE A 67 -7.68 9.77 -0.59
CA PHE A 67 -7.67 11.07 -1.25
C PHE A 67 -9.10 11.61 -1.34
N GLU A 68 -9.32 12.80 -0.81
CA GLU A 68 -10.58 13.52 -0.97
C GLU A 68 -10.78 13.96 -2.45
N PRO A 69 -12.03 14.19 -2.90
CA PRO A 69 -12.28 14.79 -4.21
C PRO A 69 -11.51 16.10 -4.42
N GLY A 70 -10.83 16.24 -5.56
CA GLY A 70 -10.01 17.41 -5.88
C GLY A 70 -8.59 17.39 -5.31
N SER A 71 -8.23 16.40 -4.48
CA SER A 71 -6.86 16.25 -3.98
C SER A 71 -5.88 15.88 -5.10
N SER A 72 -4.62 16.24 -4.91
CA SER A 72 -3.54 15.93 -5.85
C SER A 72 -2.22 15.67 -5.13
N VAL A 73 -1.34 14.92 -5.80
CA VAL A 73 0.07 14.84 -5.45
C VAL A 73 0.85 15.59 -6.53
N PRO A 74 1.73 16.55 -6.16
CA PRO A 74 2.56 17.24 -7.13
C PRO A 74 3.39 16.29 -7.99
N LEU A 75 3.93 16.83 -9.09
CA LEU A 75 4.87 16.12 -9.94
C LEU A 75 5.96 15.44 -9.09
N HIS A 76 6.08 14.12 -9.18
CA HIS A 76 7.02 13.35 -8.40
C HIS A 76 7.76 12.34 -9.26
N TYR A 77 8.99 12.03 -8.84
CA TYR A 77 9.89 11.08 -9.49
C TYR A 77 10.04 9.86 -8.58
N HIS A 78 9.86 8.66 -9.14
CA HIS A 78 10.07 7.43 -8.39
C HIS A 78 11.53 6.97 -8.53
N THR A 79 12.25 6.85 -7.40
CA THR A 79 13.60 6.28 -7.36
C THR A 79 13.61 4.75 -7.48
N GLY A 80 12.51 4.10 -7.14
CA GLY A 80 12.27 2.67 -7.36
C GLY A 80 10.86 2.40 -7.88
N VAL A 81 10.36 1.18 -7.75
CA VAL A 81 9.05 0.78 -8.27
C VAL A 81 7.92 1.28 -7.38
N ALA A 82 6.81 1.71 -7.97
CA ALA A 82 5.52 1.83 -7.28
C ALA A 82 4.48 0.91 -7.92
N GLU A 83 3.64 0.32 -7.06
CA GLU A 83 2.52 -0.53 -7.46
C GLU A 83 1.29 -0.06 -6.71
N VAL A 84 0.20 0.16 -7.44
CA VAL A 84 -1.04 0.69 -6.91
C VAL A 84 -2.19 -0.25 -7.25
N PHE A 85 -3.06 -0.50 -6.28
CA PHE A 85 -4.34 -1.15 -6.49
C PHE A 85 -5.45 -0.25 -5.98
N THR A 86 -6.38 0.13 -6.85
CA THR A 86 -7.47 1.05 -6.49
C THR A 86 -8.63 0.27 -5.87
N LEU A 87 -8.98 0.63 -4.64
CA LEU A 87 -10.06 -0.02 -3.88
C LEU A 87 -11.42 0.67 -4.11
N SER A 88 -11.43 2.01 -4.18
CA SER A 88 -12.63 2.83 -4.39
C SER A 88 -12.30 4.16 -5.09
N GLY A 89 -13.33 4.89 -5.51
CA GLY A 89 -13.18 6.20 -6.15
C GLY A 89 -12.54 6.14 -7.54
N SER A 90 -11.90 7.23 -7.94
CA SER A 90 -11.31 7.41 -9.26
C SER A 90 -10.16 8.41 -9.23
N TRP A 91 -9.07 8.11 -9.93
CA TRP A 91 -7.95 9.01 -10.09
C TRP A 91 -7.28 8.82 -11.46
N HIS A 92 -6.41 9.73 -11.86
CA HIS A 92 -5.58 9.57 -13.05
C HIS A 92 -4.28 10.36 -12.87
N TYR A 93 -3.30 10.05 -13.72
CA TYR A 93 -2.17 10.94 -13.92
C TYR A 93 -2.53 12.05 -14.89
N LEU A 94 -2.17 13.29 -14.58
CA LEU A 94 -2.39 14.45 -15.44
C LEU A 94 -1.84 14.21 -16.86
N GLU A 95 -0.76 13.44 -16.96
CA GLU A 95 -0.09 13.05 -18.19
C GLU A 95 -0.90 12.04 -19.03
N TYR A 96 -1.84 11.31 -18.41
CA TYR A 96 -2.66 10.25 -19.02
C TYR A 96 -4.15 10.37 -18.62
N PRO A 97 -4.83 11.49 -18.93
CA PRO A 97 -6.19 11.77 -18.44
C PRO A 97 -7.27 10.83 -19.02
N ASP A 98 -6.96 10.12 -20.10
CA ASP A 98 -7.80 9.12 -20.76
C ASP A 98 -7.68 7.71 -20.14
N GLN A 99 -6.84 7.54 -19.12
CA GLN A 99 -6.59 6.26 -18.44
C GLN A 99 -6.94 6.32 -16.95
N PRO A 100 -8.21 6.59 -16.59
CA PRO A 100 -8.61 6.65 -15.19
C PRO A 100 -8.45 5.29 -14.51
N GLN A 101 -7.93 5.34 -13.30
CA GLN A 101 -7.86 4.21 -12.39
C GLN A 101 -9.08 4.25 -11.48
N THR A 102 -9.86 3.17 -11.47
CA THR A 102 -11.09 3.04 -10.68
C THR A 102 -11.05 1.74 -9.88
N ALA A 103 -12.06 1.44 -9.07
CA ALA A 103 -12.09 0.23 -8.25
C ALA A 103 -11.76 -1.04 -9.06
N GLY A 104 -10.74 -1.78 -8.61
CA GLY A 104 -10.22 -2.99 -9.28
C GLY A 104 -9.09 -2.76 -10.28
N SER A 105 -8.70 -1.50 -10.55
CA SER A 105 -7.53 -1.18 -11.37
C SER A 105 -6.22 -1.49 -10.63
N TYR A 106 -5.28 -2.11 -11.34
CA TYR A 106 -3.88 -2.25 -10.95
C TYR A 106 -3.02 -1.34 -11.83
N LEU A 107 -2.07 -0.64 -11.23
CA LEU A 107 -1.07 0.17 -11.93
C LEU A 107 0.34 -0.22 -11.49
N TYR A 108 1.23 -0.34 -12.47
CA TYR A 108 2.66 -0.55 -12.27
C TYR A 108 3.43 0.67 -12.76
N GLU A 109 4.34 1.15 -11.93
CA GLU A 109 5.20 2.28 -12.22
C GLU A 109 6.66 1.86 -12.07
N PRO A 110 7.43 1.82 -13.17
CA PRO A 110 8.84 1.49 -13.09
C PRO A 110 9.62 2.63 -12.42
N GLY A 111 10.75 2.28 -11.80
CA GLY A 111 11.70 3.29 -11.36
C GLY A 111 12.09 4.25 -12.48
N ALA A 112 12.35 5.50 -12.10
CA ALA A 112 12.56 6.65 -12.97
C ALA A 112 11.33 7.17 -13.73
N SER A 113 10.13 6.69 -13.42
CA SER A 113 8.89 7.31 -13.91
C SER A 113 8.58 8.62 -13.18
N VAL A 114 7.88 9.53 -13.86
CA VAL A 114 7.53 10.86 -13.35
C VAL A 114 6.09 11.18 -13.71
N HIS A 115 5.27 11.50 -12.71
CA HIS A 115 3.83 11.75 -12.93
C HIS A 115 3.23 12.74 -11.92
N THR A 116 2.03 13.22 -12.22
CA THR A 116 1.24 14.12 -11.36
C THR A 116 -0.10 13.49 -11.05
N PHE A 117 -0.32 13.07 -9.79
CA PHE A 117 -1.55 12.37 -9.37
C PHE A 117 -2.71 13.33 -9.17
N ILE A 118 -3.87 13.03 -9.76
CA ILE A 118 -5.08 13.85 -9.67
C ILE A 118 -6.29 12.98 -9.27
N CYS A 119 -6.98 13.37 -8.20
CA CYS A 119 -8.36 12.98 -7.94
C CYS A 119 -9.30 14.06 -8.51
N PRO A 120 -10.20 13.72 -9.45
CA PRO A 120 -11.17 14.69 -9.98
C PRO A 120 -12.04 15.30 -8.88
N GLU A 121 -12.32 16.60 -8.97
CA GLU A 121 -13.29 17.29 -8.10
C GLU A 121 -14.71 16.71 -8.23
N SER A 122 -15.02 16.09 -9.38
CA SER A 122 -16.32 15.46 -9.64
C SER A 122 -16.50 14.11 -8.96
N ASN A 123 -15.50 13.59 -8.25
CA ASN A 123 -15.65 12.37 -7.48
C ASN A 123 -16.74 12.55 -6.41
N THR A 124 -17.57 11.52 -6.24
CA THR A 124 -18.68 11.53 -5.25
C THR A 124 -18.32 10.82 -3.94
N GLU A 125 -17.12 10.26 -3.87
CA GLU A 125 -16.55 9.54 -2.73
C GLU A 125 -15.03 9.73 -2.71
N ASP A 126 -14.40 9.41 -1.58
CA ASP A 126 -12.96 9.38 -1.46
C ASP A 126 -12.36 8.26 -2.32
N THR A 127 -11.20 8.53 -2.89
CA THR A 127 -10.42 7.51 -3.58
C THR A 127 -9.50 6.83 -2.58
N VAL A 128 -9.64 5.51 -2.44
CA VAL A 128 -8.78 4.70 -1.57
C VAL A 128 -7.93 3.78 -2.44
N ILE A 129 -6.61 3.82 -2.22
CA ILE A 129 -5.65 2.98 -2.92
C ILE A 129 -4.78 2.20 -1.93
N PHE A 130 -4.48 0.95 -2.25
CA PHE A 130 -3.35 0.23 -1.68
C PHE A 130 -2.13 0.58 -2.52
N VAL A 131 -1.07 1.06 -1.88
CA VAL A 131 0.19 1.38 -2.57
C VAL A 131 1.36 0.71 -1.88
N ARG A 132 2.20 0.09 -2.70
CA ARG A 132 3.55 -0.34 -2.35
C ARG A 132 4.52 0.51 -3.15
N VAL A 133 5.40 1.22 -2.47
CA VAL A 133 6.46 2.01 -3.11
C VAL A 133 7.82 1.62 -2.57
N CYS A 134 8.80 1.54 -3.46
CA CYS A 134 10.20 1.31 -3.16
C CYS A 134 11.04 2.49 -3.66
N GLY A 135 12.09 2.84 -2.93
CA GLY A 135 13.17 3.73 -3.39
C GLY A 135 13.61 4.78 -2.39
#